data_AF-A0A199P3Y8-F1
#
_entry.id   AF-A0A199P3Y8-F1
#
_cell.length_a   1.000
_cell.length_b   1.000
_cell.length_c   1.000
_cell.angle_alpha   90.00
_cell.angle_beta   90.00
_cell.angle_gamma   90.00
#
_symmetry.space_group_name_H-M   'P 1'
#
loop_
_entity.id
_entity.type
_entity.pdbx_description
1 polymer ?
#
loop_
_entity_poly.entity_id
_entity_poly.type
_entity_poly.pdbx_seq_one_letter_code
_entity_poly.pdbx_strand_id
1 'polypeptide(L)'
;MLLAVWASWSAAGLLLLAKPPASASADAIRRQLQAFASTTAPRGQAVAFQLRAAGCGCEAGAAASTPPGLRSVDLRQRPAPAALPYALVVFDAGDRLVYAGPTQIEGCGKPIPAATLIPRLLAAGNASPLILPTHCACR
;
A
#
# COMPACT_ATOMS: atom_id res chain seq x y z
N MET A 1 -37.93 4.58 -24.44
CA MET A 1 -36.54 4.91 -24.83
C MET A 1 -35.70 5.54 -23.72
N LEU A 2 -36.25 6.36 -22.81
CA LEU A 2 -35.49 6.94 -21.69
C LEU A 2 -34.78 5.91 -20.80
N LEU A 3 -35.40 4.76 -20.52
CA LEU A 3 -34.81 3.68 -19.71
C LEU A 3 -33.52 3.09 -20.32
N ALA A 4 -33.45 2.94 -21.64
CA ALA A 4 -32.28 2.40 -22.32
C ALA A 4 -31.09 3.38 -22.27
N VAL A 5 -31.37 4.69 -22.35
CA VAL A 5 -30.36 5.75 -22.21
C VAL A 5 -29.86 5.84 -20.76
N TRP A 6 -30.73 5.68 -19.77
CA TRP A 6 -30.33 5.70 -18.37
C TRP A 6 -29.49 4.48 -17.98
N ALA A 7 -29.84 3.30 -18.50
CA ALA A 7 -29.08 2.07 -18.29
C ALA A 7 -27.69 2.14 -18.93
N SER A 8 -27.55 2.68 -20.14
CA SER A 8 -26.25 2.82 -20.79
C SER A 8 -25.35 3.83 -20.08
N TRP A 9 -25.94 4.93 -19.58
CA TRP A 9 -25.19 5.93 -18.80
C TRP A 9 -24.74 5.39 -17.44
N SER A 10 -25.59 4.61 -16.77
CA SER A 10 -25.24 3.95 -15.51
C SER A 10 -24.16 2.88 -15.70
N ALA A 11 -24.27 2.07 -16.75
CA ALA A 11 -23.25 1.08 -17.09
C ALA A 11 -21.90 1.71 -17.43
N ALA A 12 -21.90 2.82 -18.19
CA ALA A 12 -20.69 3.58 -18.50
C ALA A 12 -20.07 4.23 -17.25
N GLY A 13 -20.89 4.78 -16.35
CA GLY A 13 -20.45 5.33 -15.07
C GLY A 13 -19.84 4.26 -14.15
N LEU A 14 -20.46 3.08 -14.09
CA LEU A 14 -19.93 1.94 -13.34
C LEU A 14 -18.62 1.40 -13.95
N LEU A 15 -18.48 1.39 -15.28
CA LEU A 15 -17.23 1.02 -15.95
C LEU A 15 -16.10 2.03 -15.69
N LEU A 16 -16.43 3.32 -15.58
CA LEU A 16 -15.47 4.37 -15.21
C LEU A 16 -15.04 4.27 -13.74
N LEU A 17 -15.96 3.94 -12.83
CA LEU A 17 -15.67 3.67 -11.41
C LEU A 17 -14.93 2.33 -11.20
N ALA A 18 -15.17 1.35 -12.08
CA ALA A 18 -14.47 0.07 -12.06
C ALA A 18 -13.04 0.18 -12.57
N LYS A 19 -12.64 1.29 -13.21
CA LYS A 19 -11.25 1.53 -13.59
C LYS A 19 -10.47 1.84 -12.32
N PRO A 20 -9.63 0.91 -11.82
CA PRO A 20 -8.84 1.18 -10.62
C PRO A 20 -7.99 2.42 -10.89
N PRO A 21 -7.78 3.31 -9.91
CA PRO A 21 -6.94 4.47 -10.11
C PRO A 21 -5.58 4.01 -10.65
N ALA A 22 -5.10 4.67 -11.72
CA ALA A 22 -3.89 4.31 -12.45
C ALA A 22 -2.59 4.38 -11.60
N SER A 23 -2.71 4.76 -10.33
CA SER A 23 -1.64 4.93 -9.34
C SER A 23 -1.21 3.65 -8.60
N ALA A 24 -1.71 2.45 -8.95
CA ALA A 24 -1.50 1.28 -8.09
C ALA A 24 -1.23 -0.06 -8.80
N SER A 25 -0.53 -0.10 -9.94
CA SER A 25 0.07 -1.38 -10.33
C SER A 25 1.25 -1.69 -9.42
N ALA A 26 1.39 -2.95 -9.00
CA ALA A 26 2.49 -3.38 -8.13
C ALA A 26 3.87 -2.99 -8.69
N ASP A 27 4.01 -3.02 -10.02
CA ASP A 27 5.24 -2.63 -10.72
C ASP A 27 5.52 -1.13 -10.68
N ALA A 28 4.49 -0.29 -10.72
CA ALA A 28 4.66 1.16 -10.56
C ALA A 28 5.15 1.49 -9.15
N ILE A 29 4.51 0.92 -8.13
CA ILE A 29 4.88 1.10 -6.72
C ILE A 29 6.32 0.66 -6.48
N ARG A 30 6.70 -0.50 -7.01
CA ARG A 30 8.06 -1.03 -6.92
C ARG A 30 9.09 -0.11 -7.54
N ARG A 31 8.89 0.33 -8.78
CA ARG A 31 9.83 1.24 -9.47
C ARG A 31 10.00 2.56 -8.72
N GLN A 32 8.90 3.13 -8.26
CA GLN A 32 8.92 4.38 -7.49
C GLN A 32 9.64 4.20 -6.16
N LEU A 33 9.39 3.08 -5.45
CA LEU A 33 10.04 2.80 -4.18
C LEU A 33 11.54 2.57 -4.35
N GLN A 34 11.96 1.84 -5.38
CA GLN A 34 13.37 1.62 -5.70
C GLN A 34 14.08 2.96 -6.00
N ALA A 35 13.45 3.83 -6.80
CA ALA A 35 13.97 5.16 -7.07
C ALA A 35 14.08 6.02 -5.79
N PHE A 36 13.11 5.89 -4.88
CA PHE A 36 13.09 6.64 -3.63
C PHE A 36 14.11 6.12 -2.61
N ALA A 37 14.12 4.82 -2.35
CA ALA A 37 14.92 4.19 -1.32
C ALA A 37 16.39 4.01 -1.73
N SER A 38 16.70 4.19 -3.03
CA SER A 38 18.03 3.93 -3.62
C SER A 38 18.59 2.56 -3.21
N THR A 39 17.70 1.60 -3.00
CA THR A 39 18.00 0.26 -2.53
C THR A 39 17.13 -0.74 -3.26
N THR A 40 17.72 -1.87 -3.61
CA THR A 40 16.99 -3.03 -4.12
C THR A 40 16.81 -3.99 -2.95
N ALA A 41 15.58 -4.40 -2.68
CA ALA A 41 15.34 -5.45 -1.70
C ALA A 41 16.21 -6.69 -2.06
N PRO A 42 16.98 -7.26 -1.12
CA PRO A 42 17.71 -8.49 -1.39
C PRO A 42 16.71 -9.59 -1.73
N ARG A 43 16.97 -10.32 -2.81
CA ARG A 43 16.16 -11.50 -3.14
C ARG A 43 16.35 -12.57 -2.05
N GLY A 44 15.27 -13.29 -1.74
CA GLY A 44 15.30 -14.37 -0.75
C GLY A 44 14.84 -14.01 0.66
N GLN A 45 14.49 -12.74 0.93
CA GLN A 45 13.91 -12.33 2.21
C GLN A 45 12.76 -11.34 2.00
N ALA A 46 11.67 -11.50 2.75
CA ALA A 46 10.59 -10.51 2.74
C ALA A 46 11.05 -9.20 3.39
N VAL A 47 10.67 -8.06 2.80
CA VAL A 47 11.12 -6.73 3.21
C VAL A 47 9.92 -5.81 3.43
N ALA A 48 9.91 -5.10 4.55
CA ALA A 48 8.94 -4.06 4.89
C ALA A 48 9.62 -2.69 4.86
N PHE A 49 9.13 -1.81 4.00
CA PHE A 49 9.55 -0.42 3.90
C PHE A 49 8.56 0.46 4.64
N GLN A 50 9.05 1.22 5.60
CA GLN A 50 8.26 2.19 6.34
C GLN A 50 8.56 3.58 5.79
N LEU A 51 7.54 4.31 5.33
CA LEU A 51 7.68 5.62 4.69
C LEU A 51 6.87 6.67 5.45
N ARG A 52 7.31 7.93 5.37
CA ARG A 52 6.47 9.07 5.74
C ARG A 52 5.56 9.38 4.55
N ALA A 53 4.28 9.00 4.65
CA ALA A 53 3.30 9.19 3.58
C ALA A 53 3.26 10.65 3.12
N ALA A 54 3.31 10.87 1.80
CA ALA A 54 3.29 12.19 1.20
C ALA A 54 1.96 12.90 1.46
N GLY A 55 2.00 14.22 1.69
CA GLY A 55 0.79 15.04 1.86
C GLY A 55 0.11 14.92 3.22
N CYS A 56 0.58 14.04 4.10
CA CYS A 56 0.17 14.04 5.50
C CYS A 56 1.10 14.96 6.30
N GLY A 57 0.59 16.09 6.78
CA GLY A 57 1.35 17.08 7.58
C GLY A 57 1.68 16.62 9.00
N CYS A 58 1.69 15.30 9.24
CA CYS A 58 1.74 14.70 10.56
C CYS A 58 3.11 14.07 10.78
N GLU A 59 3.60 14.17 12.02
CA GLU A 59 4.87 13.58 12.45
C GLU A 59 4.91 12.09 12.09
N ALA A 60 6.11 11.59 11.76
CA ALA A 60 6.22 10.16 11.51
C ALA A 60 5.93 9.46 12.84
N GLY A 61 4.82 8.72 12.93
CA GLY A 61 4.44 8.00 14.15
C GLY A 61 5.51 6.98 14.59
N ALA A 62 5.28 6.21 15.64
CA ALA A 62 6.22 5.15 16.03
C ALA A 62 6.45 4.13 14.88
N ALA A 63 7.64 3.51 14.83
CA ALA A 63 7.92 2.48 13.84
C ALA A 63 6.85 1.40 13.95
N ALA A 64 6.28 0.99 12.81
CA ALA A 64 5.38 -0.15 12.81
C ALA A 64 6.15 -1.36 13.31
N SER A 65 5.55 -2.13 14.22
CA SER A 65 6.12 -3.40 14.67
C SER A 65 6.26 -4.32 13.47
N THR A 66 7.50 -4.59 13.06
CA THR A 66 7.77 -5.48 11.93
C THR A 66 7.60 -6.93 12.39
N PRO A 67 6.84 -7.78 11.66
CA PRO A 67 6.71 -9.18 12.03
C PRO A 67 8.07 -9.91 11.98
N PRO A 68 8.27 -10.95 12.79
CA PRO A 68 9.51 -11.72 12.78
C PRO A 68 9.77 -12.33 11.41
N GLY A 69 11.03 -12.31 10.97
CA GLY A 69 11.46 -12.84 9.66
C GLY A 69 11.40 -11.83 8.50
N LEU A 70 10.79 -10.65 8.69
CA LEU A 70 10.86 -9.56 7.71
C LEU A 70 12.04 -8.64 8.01
N ARG A 71 12.78 -8.27 6.96
CA ARG A 71 13.73 -7.18 7.03
C ARG A 71 12.98 -5.85 7.02
N SER A 72 13.24 -5.01 8.02
CA SER A 72 12.65 -3.67 8.09
C SER A 72 13.60 -2.63 7.48
N VAL A 73 13.08 -1.76 6.63
CA VAL A 73 13.80 -0.59 6.08
C VAL A 73 13.01 0.66 6.47
N ASP A 74 13.59 1.49 7.34
CA ASP A 74 12.97 2.73 7.78
C ASP A 74 13.41 3.89 6.88
N LEU A 75 12.46 4.48 6.16
CA LEU A 75 12.65 5.62 5.26
C LEU A 75 11.85 6.84 5.72
N ARG A 76 11.32 6.84 6.95
CA ARG A 76 10.41 7.88 7.45
C ARG A 76 11.10 9.23 7.71
N GLN A 77 12.43 9.25 7.74
CA GLN A 77 13.21 10.47 7.92
C GLN A 77 13.14 11.45 6.73
N ARG A 78 12.64 10.99 5.57
CA ARG A 78 12.48 11.80 4.36
C ARG A 78 11.04 11.73 3.86
N PRO A 79 10.45 12.84 3.37
CA PRO A 79 9.10 12.83 2.83
C PRO A 79 9.07 11.95 1.58
N ALA A 80 8.14 10.99 1.54
CA ALA A 80 7.91 10.21 0.32
C ALA A 80 7.38 11.14 -0.80
N PRO A 81 7.66 10.84 -2.08
CA PRO A 81 7.04 11.55 -3.19
C PRO A 81 5.53 11.29 -3.20
N ALA A 82 4.74 12.21 -3.76
CA ALA A 82 3.28 12.08 -3.89
C ALA A 82 2.83 10.78 -4.61
N ALA A 83 3.70 10.24 -5.45
CA ALA A 83 3.48 8.98 -6.15
C ALA A 83 3.56 7.74 -5.24
N LEU A 84 4.15 7.86 -4.05
CA LEU A 84 4.19 6.84 -3.00
C LEU A 84 3.42 7.33 -1.77
N PRO A 85 2.08 7.40 -1.83
CA PRO A 85 1.28 7.87 -0.72
C PRO A 85 1.19 6.84 0.43
N TYR A 86 1.94 5.74 0.41
CA TYR A 86 1.83 4.65 1.38
C TYR A 86 2.76 4.85 2.58
N ALA A 87 2.32 4.48 3.78
CA ALA A 87 3.15 4.51 4.98
C ALA A 87 3.92 3.19 5.20
N LEU A 88 3.39 2.09 4.66
CA LEU A 88 4.00 0.76 4.71
C LEU A 88 3.88 0.09 3.35
N VAL A 89 4.99 -0.42 2.84
CA VAL A 89 5.05 -1.23 1.62
C VAL A 89 5.81 -2.51 1.93
N VAL A 90 5.25 -3.67 1.59
CA VAL A 90 5.84 -4.98 1.88
C VAL A 90 6.00 -5.79 0.61
N PHE A 91 7.21 -6.30 0.41
CA PHE A 91 7.56 -7.26 -0.63
C PHE A 91 7.87 -8.61 0.00
N ASP A 92 7.53 -9.69 -0.69
CA ASP A 92 7.96 -11.03 -0.30
C ASP A 92 9.40 -11.34 -0.75
N ALA A 93 9.87 -12.55 -0.46
CA ALA A 93 11.20 -13.02 -0.85
C ALA A 93 11.42 -13.07 -2.37
N GLY A 94 10.35 -13.10 -3.17
CA GLY A 94 10.36 -13.12 -4.63
C GLY A 94 10.25 -11.73 -5.27
N ASP A 95 10.39 -10.64 -4.49
CA ASP A 95 10.20 -9.26 -4.96
C ASP A 95 8.76 -8.97 -5.46
N ARG A 96 7.78 -9.78 -5.04
CA ARG A 96 6.36 -9.53 -5.31
C ARG A 96 5.81 -8.59 -4.25
N LEU A 97 5.08 -7.56 -4.68
CA LEU A 97 4.31 -6.73 -3.77
C LEU A 97 3.25 -7.57 -3.05
N VAL A 98 3.19 -7.46 -1.72
CA VAL A 98 2.22 -8.15 -0.86
C VAL A 98 1.25 -7.14 -0.26
N TYR A 99 1.77 -5.98 0.14
CA TYR A 99 0.99 -4.95 0.81
C TYR A 99 1.51 -3.55 0.46
N ALA A 100 0.61 -2.60 0.24
CA ALA A 100 0.92 -1.17 0.19
C ALA A 100 -0.23 -0.39 0.83
N GLY A 101 0.03 0.38 1.88
CA GLY A 101 -1.04 1.03 2.62
C GLY A 101 -0.60 1.73 3.91
N PRO A 102 -1.54 2.03 4.82
CA PRO A 102 -1.24 2.62 6.12
C PRO A 102 -0.58 1.62 7.07
N THR A 103 0.06 2.10 8.14
CA THR A 103 0.58 1.21 9.20
C THR A 103 -0.54 0.69 10.11
N GLN A 104 -1.65 1.43 10.20
CA GLN A 104 -2.86 1.07 10.91
C GLN A 104 -4.06 1.17 9.97
N ILE A 105 -4.85 0.10 9.90
CA ILE A 105 -6.04 0.01 9.10
C ILE A 105 -7.22 0.41 10.00
N GLU A 106 -8.04 1.35 9.56
CA GLU A 106 -9.27 1.69 10.26
C GLU A 106 -10.24 0.50 10.20
N GLY A 107 -10.64 0.02 11.38
CA GLY A 107 -11.69 -1.00 11.52
C GLY A 107 -12.92 -0.41 12.18
N CYS A 108 -14.03 -1.14 12.17
CA CYS A 108 -15.25 -0.76 12.89
C CYS A 108 -15.01 -0.78 14.41
N GLY A 109 -14.48 0.34 14.95
CA GLY A 109 -14.32 0.60 16.38
C GLY A 109 -12.88 0.53 16.91
N LYS A 110 -11.98 -0.25 16.31
CA LYS A 110 -10.55 -0.28 16.72
C LYS A 110 -9.62 -0.31 15.50
N PRO A 111 -8.54 0.48 15.50
CA PRO A 111 -7.53 0.40 14.46
C PRO A 111 -6.77 -0.92 14.56
N ILE A 112 -6.56 -1.56 13.41
CA ILE A 112 -5.89 -2.84 13.29
C ILE A 112 -4.47 -2.58 12.74
N PRO A 113 -3.40 -2.98 13.45
CA PRO A 113 -2.05 -2.82 12.91
C PRO A 113 -1.89 -3.69 11.65
N ALA A 114 -1.45 -3.09 10.54
CA ALA A 114 -1.27 -3.81 9.27
C ALA A 114 -0.35 -5.03 9.42
N ALA A 115 0.67 -4.91 10.30
CA ALA A 115 1.59 -5.99 10.67
C ALA A 115 0.90 -7.30 11.09
N THR A 116 -0.30 -7.24 11.66
CA THR A 116 -1.06 -8.45 12.06
C THR A 116 -1.58 -9.26 10.86
N LEU A 117 -1.75 -8.62 9.70
CA LEU A 117 -2.22 -9.26 8.47
C LEU A 117 -1.08 -9.75 7.58
N ILE A 118 0.10 -9.12 7.66
CA ILE A 118 1.26 -9.40 6.79
C ILE A 118 1.64 -10.89 6.75
N PRO A 119 1.71 -11.65 7.87
CA PRO A 119 2.06 -13.07 7.81
C PRO A 119 1.07 -13.90 6.98
N ARG A 120 -0.23 -13.60 7.06
CA ARG A 120 -1.25 -14.29 6.26
C ARG A 120 -1.15 -13.92 4.79
N LEU A 121 -0.89 -12.65 4.49
CA LEU A 121 -0.71 -12.19 3.11
C LEU A 121 0.55 -12.80 2.46
N LEU A 122 1.63 -12.96 3.23
CA LEU A 122 2.84 -13.64 2.79
C LEU A 122 2.59 -15.13 2.52
N ALA A 123 1.87 -15.80 3.42
CA ALA A 123 1.53 -17.22 3.28
C ALA A 123 0.58 -17.49 2.10
N ALA A 124 -0.23 -16.52 1.70
CA ALA A 124 -1.17 -16.65 0.58
C ALA A 124 -0.48 -16.79 -0.80
N GLY A 125 0.82 -16.49 -0.90
CA GLY A 125 1.69 -16.87 -2.02
C GLY A 125 1.37 -16.21 -3.36
N ASN A 126 0.21 -16.46 -3.96
CA ASN A 126 -0.16 -15.96 -5.28
C ASN A 126 -1.38 -15.01 -5.24
N ALA A 127 -1.82 -14.62 -4.05
CA ALA A 127 -2.90 -13.66 -3.90
C ALA A 127 -2.51 -12.28 -4.46
N SER A 128 -3.49 -11.58 -5.03
CA SER A 128 -3.32 -10.19 -5.44
C SER A 128 -2.84 -9.33 -4.26
N PRO A 129 -1.94 -8.36 -4.48
CA PRO A 129 -1.45 -7.50 -3.42
C PRO A 129 -2.61 -6.74 -2.77
N LEU A 130 -2.57 -6.61 -1.45
CA LEU A 130 -3.51 -5.75 -0.75
C LEU A 130 -2.99 -4.31 -0.82
N ILE A 131 -3.61 -3.51 -1.67
CA ILE A 131 -3.30 -2.08 -1.81
C ILE A 131 -4.45 -1.29 -1.21
N LEU A 132 -4.17 -0.56 -0.13
CA LEU A 132 -5.15 0.25 0.57
C LEU A 132 -4.84 1.74 0.36
N PRO A 133 -5.84 2.56 0.03
CA PRO A 133 -5.66 4.00 0.02
C PRO A 133 -5.33 4.48 1.43
N THR A 134 -4.34 5.35 1.50
CA THR A 134 -3.90 5.99 2.73
C THR A 134 -4.71 7.26 2.91
N HIS A 135 -5.66 7.23 3.83
CA HIS A 135 -6.21 8.45 4.40
C HIS A 135 -5.23 8.93 5.47
N CYS A 136 -4.91 10.22 5.49
CA CYS A 136 -4.06 10.79 6.53
C CYS A 136 -4.80 10.74 7.87
N ALA A 137 -4.73 9.60 8.57
CA ALA A 137 -5.16 9.46 9.94
C ALA A 137 -4.06 10.02 10.84
N CYS A 138 -4.08 11.33 11.05
CA CYS A 138 -3.24 11.97 12.04
C CYS A 138 -3.76 11.57 13.43
N ARG A 139 -2.87 11.06 14.27
CA ARG A 139 -3.11 10.92 15.71
C ARG A 139 -2.45 12.06 16.44
#